data_AF-A0A521HVP1-F1
#
_entry.id   AF-A0A521HVP1-F1
#
_cell.length_a   1.000
_cell.length_b   1.000
_cell.length_c   1.000
_cell.angle_alpha   90.00
_cell.angle_beta   90.00
_cell.angle_gamma   90.00
#
_symmetry.space_group_name_H-M   'P 1'
#
loop_
_entity.id
_entity.type
_entity.pdbx_description
1 polymer ?
#
loop_
_entity_poly.entity_id
_entity_poly.type
_entity_poly.pdbx_seq_one_letter_code
_entity_poly.pdbx_strand_id
1 'polypeptide(L)'
;MKALLIAETDTTETALVRRISPWGFDCIRYRSALKALDNIPEIAPDAVFISAVDFPRHWKTLVQFIRADASRNESVIVLLINERFTAEDADKAVYIGVQAIIGEAMDSETDERRLADVFSRYRALPSEAAQSVEAPDSERVTFLFTNPLNGMIVTGKVERLSMTGLRFRPDVPSGTAELESGEILEQCSLKVDKAIMHVRCQIRKNANSLLLDFLNPGERAVSVISSFIGGIA
;
A
#
# COMPACT_ATOMS: atom_id res chain seq x y z
N MET A 1 2.14 -9.12 8.18
CA MET A 1 1.67 -9.03 6.78
C MET A 1 1.67 -10.41 6.18
N LYS A 2 0.80 -10.69 5.21
CA LYS A 2 0.76 -12.00 4.53
C LYS A 2 1.36 -11.87 3.14
N ALA A 3 2.39 -12.65 2.88
CA ALA A 3 2.91 -12.88 1.54
C ALA A 3 2.41 -14.23 1.02
N LEU A 4 1.89 -14.26 -0.20
CA LEU A 4 1.51 -15.48 -0.88
C LEU A 4 2.57 -15.82 -1.94
N LEU A 5 3.24 -16.95 -1.81
CA LEU A 5 4.14 -17.48 -2.83
C LEU A 5 3.42 -18.56 -3.65
N ILE A 6 3.37 -18.38 -4.97
CA ILE A 6 2.86 -19.37 -5.92
C ILE A 6 4.06 -19.93 -6.68
N ALA A 7 4.64 -21.01 -6.14
CA ALA A 7 5.81 -21.71 -6.68
C ALA A 7 5.74 -23.21 -6.33
N GLU A 8 6.05 -24.04 -7.32
CA GLU A 8 6.16 -25.49 -7.15
C GLU A 8 7.45 -25.84 -6.40
N THR A 9 8.55 -25.13 -6.72
CA THR A 9 9.91 -25.43 -6.25
C THR A 9 10.19 -24.89 -4.84
N ASP A 10 10.81 -25.71 -3.97
CA ASP A 10 11.08 -25.37 -2.55
C ASP A 10 12.26 -24.40 -2.36
N THR A 11 13.19 -24.34 -3.31
CA THR A 11 14.35 -23.41 -3.24
C THR A 11 13.91 -21.95 -3.27
N THR A 12 12.86 -21.66 -4.04
CA THR A 12 12.28 -20.32 -4.19
C THR A 12 11.66 -19.82 -2.89
N GLU A 13 11.04 -20.70 -2.11
CA GLU A 13 10.47 -20.38 -0.79
C GLU A 13 11.54 -19.93 0.19
N THR A 14 12.61 -20.71 0.30
CA THR A 14 13.72 -20.44 1.23
C THR A 14 14.39 -19.11 0.91
N ALA A 15 14.64 -18.86 -0.38
CA ALA A 15 15.24 -17.63 -0.87
C ALA A 15 14.35 -16.40 -0.61
N LEU A 16 13.03 -16.55 -0.83
CA LEU A 16 12.07 -15.47 -0.62
C LEU A 16 11.90 -15.13 0.86
N VAL A 17 11.64 -16.13 1.71
CA VAL A 17 11.42 -15.95 3.16
C VAL A 17 12.58 -15.17 3.79
N ARG A 18 13.82 -15.55 3.47
CA ARG A 18 15.02 -14.86 3.98
C ARG A 18 15.01 -13.34 3.69
N ARG A 19 14.45 -12.92 2.55
CA ARG A 19 14.44 -11.52 2.10
C ARG A 19 13.25 -10.72 2.64
N ILE A 20 12.09 -11.35 2.78
CA ILE A 20 10.85 -10.65 3.19
C ILE A 20 10.58 -10.70 4.70
N SER A 21 11.15 -11.67 5.43
CA SER A 21 11.00 -11.75 6.89
C SER A 21 11.46 -10.49 7.64
N PRO A 22 12.59 -9.84 7.29
CA PRO A 22 12.98 -8.55 7.89
C PRO A 22 11.95 -7.44 7.72
N TRP A 23 11.03 -7.58 6.77
CA TRP A 23 9.96 -6.62 6.54
C TRP A 23 8.67 -6.96 7.30
N GLY A 24 8.56 -8.12 7.97
CA GLY A 24 7.39 -8.51 8.76
C GLY A 24 6.32 -9.27 7.96
N PHE A 25 6.73 -9.93 6.87
CA PHE A 25 5.86 -10.83 6.11
C PHE A 25 5.95 -12.26 6.63
N ASP A 26 4.77 -12.83 6.85
CA ASP A 26 4.56 -14.26 7.00
C ASP A 26 4.23 -14.84 5.62
N CYS A 27 5.07 -15.77 5.15
CA CYS A 27 4.95 -16.36 3.83
C CYS A 27 4.07 -17.62 3.86
N ILE A 28 3.05 -17.66 3.02
CA ILE A 28 2.21 -18.82 2.75
C ILE A 28 2.51 -19.27 1.33
N ARG A 29 2.86 -20.54 1.14
CA ARG A 29 3.16 -21.07 -0.20
C ARG A 29 2.07 -21.99 -0.73
N TYR A 30 1.80 -21.85 -2.02
CA TYR A 30 1.01 -22.78 -2.83
C TYR A 30 1.83 -23.33 -4.00
N ARG A 31 1.91 -24.65 -4.07
CA ARG A 31 2.50 -25.39 -5.21
C ARG A 31 1.58 -25.51 -6.42
N SER A 32 0.33 -25.06 -6.30
CA SER A 32 -0.68 -25.15 -7.36
C SER A 32 -1.28 -23.78 -7.58
N ALA A 33 -1.14 -23.27 -8.81
CA ALA A 33 -1.76 -22.02 -9.23
C ALA A 33 -3.29 -22.03 -9.02
N LEU A 34 -3.95 -23.17 -9.28
CA LEU A 34 -5.40 -23.29 -9.12
C LEU A 34 -5.84 -23.24 -7.66
N LYS A 35 -5.13 -23.94 -6.77
CA LYS A 35 -5.41 -23.86 -5.32
C LYS A 35 -5.14 -22.46 -4.78
N ALA A 36 -4.08 -21.81 -5.27
CA ALA A 36 -3.80 -20.42 -4.89
C ALA A 36 -4.96 -19.50 -5.27
N LEU A 37 -5.49 -19.59 -6.50
CA LEU A 37 -6.64 -18.80 -6.95
C LEU A 37 -7.86 -18.92 -6.04
N ASP A 38 -8.19 -20.16 -5.65
CA ASP A 38 -9.34 -20.46 -4.79
C ASP A 38 -9.20 -19.86 -3.38
N ASN A 39 -7.97 -19.83 -2.86
CA ASN A 39 -7.69 -19.38 -1.49
C ASN A 39 -7.26 -17.90 -1.39
N ILE A 40 -6.88 -17.24 -2.48
CA ILE A 40 -6.51 -15.81 -2.48
C ILE A 40 -7.59 -14.92 -1.83
N PRO A 41 -8.91 -15.09 -2.10
CA PRO A 41 -9.94 -14.28 -1.44
C PRO A 41 -9.93 -14.43 0.09
N GLU A 42 -9.71 -15.64 0.60
CA GLU A 42 -9.69 -15.93 2.03
C GLU A 42 -8.38 -15.45 2.70
N ILE A 43 -7.26 -15.65 2.02
CA ILE A 43 -5.95 -15.23 2.53
C ILE A 43 -5.86 -13.71 2.60
N ALA A 44 -6.39 -13.02 1.59
CA ALA A 44 -6.24 -11.58 1.37
C ALA A 44 -4.78 -11.12 1.54
N PRO A 45 -3.86 -11.58 0.66
CA PRO A 45 -2.43 -11.31 0.83
C PRO A 45 -2.07 -9.85 0.51
N ASP A 46 -1.18 -9.28 1.31
CA ASP A 46 -0.59 -7.96 1.09
C ASP A 46 0.37 -7.98 -0.12
N ALA A 47 1.05 -9.12 -0.34
CA ALA A 47 1.93 -9.35 -1.47
C ALA A 47 1.77 -10.74 -2.06
N VAL A 48 1.85 -10.86 -3.37
CA VAL A 48 1.78 -12.10 -4.13
C VAL A 48 3.03 -12.24 -4.99
N PHE A 49 3.76 -13.32 -4.78
CA PHE A 49 4.94 -13.70 -5.55
C PHE A 49 4.55 -14.87 -6.45
N ILE A 50 4.78 -14.75 -7.76
CA ILE A 50 4.40 -15.78 -8.73
C ILE A 50 5.64 -16.23 -9.47
N SER A 51 5.99 -17.52 -9.38
CA SER A 51 7.04 -18.09 -10.24
C SER A 51 6.52 -18.22 -11.67
N ALA A 52 7.02 -17.37 -12.56
CA ALA A 52 6.80 -17.51 -13.99
C ALA A 52 7.63 -18.68 -14.59
N VAL A 53 8.60 -19.20 -13.83
CA VAL A 53 9.39 -20.37 -14.17
C VAL A 53 8.57 -21.64 -14.00
N ASP A 54 7.92 -21.80 -12.84
CA ASP A 54 7.03 -22.93 -12.55
C ASP A 54 5.68 -22.81 -13.29
N PHE A 55 5.18 -21.57 -13.48
CA PHE A 55 3.88 -21.30 -14.08
C PHE A 55 3.93 -20.41 -15.35
N PRO A 56 4.71 -20.76 -16.39
CA PRO A 56 4.94 -19.90 -17.56
C PRO A 56 3.67 -19.60 -18.37
N ARG A 57 2.66 -20.48 -18.30
CA ARG A 57 1.38 -20.31 -19.01
C ARG A 57 0.27 -19.70 -18.13
N HIS A 58 0.46 -19.64 -16.82
CA HIS A 58 -0.62 -19.27 -15.89
C HIS A 58 -0.40 -17.94 -15.20
N TRP A 59 0.83 -17.41 -15.16
CA TRP A 59 1.12 -16.16 -14.45
C TRP A 59 0.23 -15.00 -14.92
N LYS A 60 -0.04 -14.87 -16.23
CA LYS A 60 -0.92 -13.81 -16.78
C LYS A 60 -2.34 -13.92 -16.21
N THR A 61 -2.89 -15.13 -16.22
CA THR A 61 -4.22 -15.44 -15.70
C THR A 61 -4.30 -15.19 -14.20
N LEU A 62 -3.28 -15.57 -13.44
CA LEU A 62 -3.19 -15.31 -12.00
C LEU A 62 -3.24 -13.81 -11.71
N VAL A 63 -2.43 -13.02 -12.42
CA VAL A 63 -2.37 -11.57 -12.21
C VAL A 63 -3.69 -10.91 -12.58
N GLN A 64 -4.27 -11.24 -13.73
CA GLN A 64 -5.55 -10.69 -14.17
C GLN A 64 -6.69 -11.05 -13.21
N PHE A 65 -6.70 -12.27 -12.67
CA PHE A 65 -7.68 -12.66 -11.65
C PHE A 65 -7.56 -11.81 -10.38
N ILE A 66 -6.34 -11.62 -9.87
CA ILE A 66 -6.10 -10.79 -8.69
C ILE A 66 -6.52 -9.34 -8.96
N ARG A 67 -6.21 -8.80 -10.14
CA ARG A 67 -6.52 -7.41 -10.52
C ARG A 67 -7.97 -7.17 -10.91
N ALA A 68 -8.72 -8.20 -11.29
CA ALA A 68 -10.14 -8.09 -11.61
C ALA A 68 -10.98 -7.75 -10.36
N ASP A 69 -10.49 -8.04 -9.16
CA ASP A 69 -11.15 -7.69 -7.92
C ASP A 69 -10.62 -6.36 -7.38
N ALA A 70 -11.50 -5.35 -7.30
CA ALA A 70 -11.19 -4.02 -6.80
C ALA A 70 -10.68 -4.03 -5.34
N SER A 71 -11.11 -4.99 -4.51
CA SER A 71 -10.62 -5.15 -3.12
C SER A 71 -9.18 -5.67 -3.05
N ARG A 72 -8.66 -6.25 -4.15
CA ARG A 72 -7.32 -6.84 -4.27
C ARG A 72 -6.42 -6.06 -5.22
N ASN A 73 -6.90 -4.91 -5.70
CA ASN A 73 -6.12 -4.02 -6.55
C ASN A 73 -4.90 -3.42 -5.84
N GLU A 74 -4.91 -3.43 -4.50
CA GLU A 74 -3.82 -2.92 -3.65
C GLU A 74 -2.72 -3.97 -3.37
N SER A 75 -2.99 -5.27 -3.55
CA SER A 75 -1.98 -6.32 -3.32
C SER A 75 -0.78 -6.12 -4.24
N VAL A 76 0.43 -6.16 -3.68
CA VAL A 76 1.67 -6.12 -4.47
C VAL A 76 1.80 -7.40 -5.26
N ILE A 77 2.06 -7.33 -6.57
CA ILE A 77 2.35 -8.51 -7.38
C ILE A 77 3.80 -8.44 -7.86
N VAL A 78 4.56 -9.48 -7.56
CA VAL A 78 5.96 -9.66 -7.97
C VAL A 78 6.09 -10.94 -8.78
N LEU A 79 6.65 -10.85 -9.98
CA LEU A 79 7.00 -12.04 -10.77
C LEU A 79 8.44 -12.48 -10.48
N LEU A 80 8.60 -13.79 -10.28
CA LEU A 80 9.90 -14.46 -10.18
C LEU A 80 10.20 -15.10 -11.53
N ILE A 81 11.33 -14.71 -12.13
CA ILE A 81 11.68 -15.06 -13.51
C ILE A 81 13.07 -15.71 -13.60
N ASN A 82 13.36 -16.25 -14.78
CA ASN A 82 14.70 -16.64 -15.19
C ASN A 82 15.01 -16.04 -16.58
N GLU A 83 16.14 -16.43 -17.16
CA GLU A 83 16.62 -15.95 -18.46
C GLU A 83 15.67 -16.23 -19.64
N ARG A 84 14.70 -17.14 -19.49
CA ARG A 84 13.71 -17.44 -20.54
C ARG A 84 12.59 -16.41 -20.59
N PHE A 85 12.48 -15.55 -19.59
CA PHE A 85 11.47 -14.51 -19.55
C PHE A 85 11.87 -13.35 -20.47
N THR A 86 11.04 -13.09 -21.47
CA THR A 86 11.37 -12.17 -22.57
C THR A 86 11.04 -10.71 -22.23
N ALA A 87 11.62 -9.77 -22.99
CA ALA A 87 11.23 -8.36 -22.90
C ALA A 87 9.73 -8.15 -23.20
N GLU A 88 9.18 -8.91 -24.15
CA GLU A 88 7.75 -8.86 -24.48
C GLU A 88 6.87 -9.35 -23.32
N ASP A 89 7.32 -10.36 -22.57
CA ASP A 89 6.62 -10.79 -21.36
C ASP A 89 6.72 -9.76 -20.23
N ALA A 90 7.84 -9.02 -20.13
CA ALA A 90 7.98 -7.92 -19.19
C ALA A 90 7.01 -6.77 -19.50
N ASP A 91 6.89 -6.38 -20.77
CA ASP A 91 5.93 -5.36 -21.20
C ASP A 91 4.49 -5.78 -20.86
N LYS A 92 4.14 -7.05 -21.12
CA LYS A 92 2.84 -7.61 -20.75
C LYS A 92 2.63 -7.59 -19.24
N ALA A 93 3.65 -7.92 -18.45
CA ALA A 93 3.57 -7.95 -17.00
C ALA A 93 3.26 -6.56 -16.43
N VAL A 94 3.98 -5.54 -16.89
CA VAL A 94 3.74 -4.14 -16.52
C VAL A 94 2.31 -3.72 -16.92
N TYR A 95 1.90 -4.03 -18.14
CA TYR A 95 0.57 -3.68 -18.66
C TYR A 95 -0.58 -4.27 -17.81
N ILE A 96 -0.44 -5.50 -17.32
CA ILE A 96 -1.46 -6.16 -16.51
C ILE A 96 -1.35 -5.87 -15.00
N GLY A 97 -0.46 -4.96 -14.59
CA GLY A 97 -0.38 -4.48 -13.21
C GLY A 97 0.51 -5.32 -12.28
N VAL A 98 1.60 -5.89 -12.82
CA VAL A 98 2.74 -6.40 -12.03
C VAL A 98 3.63 -5.24 -11.61
N GLN A 99 4.02 -5.20 -10.33
CA GLN A 99 4.80 -4.10 -9.76
C GLN A 99 6.31 -4.32 -9.80
N ALA A 100 6.75 -5.57 -9.71
CA ALA A 100 8.16 -5.92 -9.84
C ALA A 100 8.37 -7.25 -10.55
N ILE A 101 9.52 -7.34 -11.19
CA ILE A 101 10.04 -8.53 -11.84
C ILE A 101 11.45 -8.72 -11.28
N ILE A 102 11.72 -9.91 -10.75
CA ILE A 102 13.01 -10.25 -10.11
C ILE A 102 13.44 -11.67 -10.48
N GLY A 103 14.74 -11.95 -10.41
CA GLY A 103 15.25 -13.31 -10.62
C GLY A 103 14.75 -14.28 -9.54
N GLU A 104 14.48 -15.54 -9.91
CA GLU A 104 14.01 -16.58 -8.98
C GLU A 104 15.02 -16.92 -7.87
N ALA A 105 16.32 -16.88 -8.18
CA ALA A 105 17.39 -16.99 -7.19
C ALA A 105 17.47 -15.73 -6.29
N MET A 106 17.00 -14.60 -6.82
CA MET A 106 16.97 -13.25 -6.24
C MET A 106 18.33 -12.80 -5.68
N ASP A 107 19.42 -13.37 -6.19
CA ASP A 107 20.81 -13.26 -5.72
C ASP A 107 21.50 -11.94 -6.10
N SER A 108 20.87 -11.13 -6.94
CA SER A 108 21.43 -9.86 -7.37
C SER A 108 21.08 -8.72 -6.42
N GLU A 109 22.04 -7.81 -6.20
CA GLU A 109 21.81 -6.54 -5.48
C GLU A 109 20.70 -5.70 -6.16
N THR A 110 20.50 -5.90 -7.47
CA THR A 110 19.43 -5.24 -8.22
C THR A 110 18.05 -5.75 -7.80
N ASP A 111 17.88 -7.05 -7.56
CA ASP A 111 16.62 -7.63 -7.10
C ASP A 111 16.28 -7.18 -5.68
N GLU A 112 17.29 -7.10 -4.81
CA GLU A 112 17.12 -6.57 -3.45
C GLU A 112 16.65 -5.11 -3.47
N ARG A 113 17.25 -4.26 -4.31
CA ARG A 113 16.83 -2.86 -4.47
C ARG A 113 15.41 -2.77 -5.03
N ARG A 114 15.06 -3.56 -6.06
CA ARG A 114 13.69 -3.57 -6.62
C ARG A 114 12.64 -3.99 -5.61
N LEU A 115 12.94 -5.02 -4.82
CA LEU A 115 12.08 -5.42 -3.72
C LEU A 115 11.99 -4.27 -2.72
N ALA A 116 13.09 -3.67 -2.29
CA ALA A 116 13.06 -2.58 -1.33
C ALA A 116 12.28 -1.36 -1.85
N ASP A 117 12.37 -1.04 -3.14
CA ASP A 117 11.63 0.04 -3.78
C ASP A 117 10.12 -0.25 -3.84
N VAL A 118 9.75 -1.47 -4.22
CA VAL A 118 8.33 -1.87 -4.19
C VAL A 118 7.85 -1.87 -2.75
N PHE A 119 8.51 -2.59 -1.86
CA PHE A 119 8.08 -2.68 -0.47
C PHE A 119 8.29 -1.41 0.34
N SER A 120 9.02 -0.39 -0.11
CA SER A 120 9.02 0.94 0.52
C SER A 120 7.82 1.77 0.07
N ARG A 121 7.49 1.74 -1.23
CA ARG A 121 6.24 2.31 -1.77
C ARG A 121 5.00 1.65 -1.17
N TYR A 122 5.12 0.36 -0.85
CA TYR A 122 4.06 -0.44 -0.25
C TYR A 122 4.18 -0.61 1.27
N ARG A 123 5.31 -0.33 1.94
CA ARG A 123 5.43 -0.18 3.41
C ARG A 123 4.69 1.04 3.92
N ALA A 124 4.40 1.99 3.03
CA ALA A 124 3.35 2.97 3.27
C ALA A 124 1.98 2.32 3.51
N LEU A 125 1.75 1.03 3.19
CA LEU A 125 0.42 0.43 3.07
C LEU A 125 0.09 -0.94 3.72
N PRO A 126 0.85 -1.58 4.65
CA PRO A 126 0.35 -2.79 5.32
C PRO A 126 0.28 -2.64 6.85
N SER A 127 0.85 -1.55 7.39
CA SER A 127 0.58 -1.11 8.76
C SER A 127 -0.68 -0.24 8.79
N GLU A 128 -1.09 0.37 7.68
CA GLU A 128 -2.26 1.26 7.65
C GLU A 128 -3.60 0.54 7.81
N ALA A 129 -3.79 -0.65 7.25
CA ALA A 129 -5.08 -1.35 7.38
C ALA A 129 -5.29 -1.95 8.78
N ALA A 130 -4.21 -2.38 9.44
CA ALA A 130 -4.24 -2.90 10.81
C ALA A 130 -4.08 -1.80 11.89
N GLN A 131 -3.59 -0.62 11.50
CA GLN A 131 -3.48 0.58 12.35
C GLN A 131 -4.15 1.76 11.65
N SER A 132 -5.45 1.63 11.37
CA SER A 132 -6.30 2.76 11.05
C SER A 132 -7.64 2.65 11.73
N VAL A 133 -8.24 3.81 11.99
CA VAL A 133 -9.60 3.93 12.47
C VAL A 133 -10.44 4.43 11.30
N GLU A 134 -11.41 3.60 10.89
CA GLU A 134 -12.44 3.99 9.93
C GLU A 134 -13.50 4.84 10.62
N ALA A 135 -13.91 5.91 9.96
CA ALA A 135 -14.90 6.88 10.43
C ALA A 135 -14.74 7.28 11.92
N PRO A 136 -13.57 7.82 12.33
CA PRO A 136 -13.36 8.25 13.71
C PRO A 136 -14.40 9.30 14.11
N ASP A 137 -14.75 9.32 15.40
CA ASP A 137 -15.67 10.31 15.96
C ASP A 137 -15.14 11.73 15.70
N SER A 138 -15.96 12.57 15.07
CA SER A 138 -15.63 13.95 14.72
C SER A 138 -15.31 14.83 15.93
N GLU A 139 -15.79 14.48 17.13
CA GLU A 139 -15.43 15.21 18.35
C GLU A 139 -13.99 14.92 18.78
N ARG A 140 -13.53 13.69 18.51
CA ARG A 140 -12.22 13.18 18.88
C ARG A 140 -11.17 13.46 17.81
N VAL A 141 -11.53 13.33 16.53
CA VAL A 141 -10.60 13.53 15.40
C VAL A 141 -11.13 14.62 14.49
N THR A 142 -10.36 15.71 14.38
CA THR A 142 -10.69 16.84 13.50
C THR A 142 -9.47 17.20 12.68
N PHE A 143 -9.67 17.44 11.38
CA PHE A 143 -8.61 17.87 10.48
C PHE A 143 -9.06 19.12 9.73
N LEU A 144 -8.15 20.07 9.58
CA LEU A 144 -8.33 21.24 8.74
C LEU A 144 -6.99 21.63 8.11
N PHE A 145 -7.04 22.29 6.97
CA PHE A 145 -5.85 22.82 6.33
C PHE A 145 -6.15 24.12 5.61
N THR A 146 -5.12 24.92 5.36
CA THR A 146 -5.23 26.10 4.49
C THR A 146 -4.94 25.68 3.05
N ASN A 147 -5.86 25.94 2.13
CA ASN A 147 -5.63 25.71 0.71
C ASN A 147 -4.45 26.61 0.24
N PRO A 148 -3.37 26.03 -0.29
CA PRO A 148 -2.15 26.77 -0.63
C PRO A 148 -2.34 27.75 -1.80
N LEU A 149 -3.33 27.53 -2.67
CA LEU A 149 -3.56 28.33 -3.87
C LEU A 149 -4.32 29.62 -3.58
N ASN A 150 -5.31 29.55 -2.68
CA ASN A 150 -6.23 30.66 -2.41
C ASN A 150 -6.27 31.12 -0.95
N GLY A 151 -5.56 30.45 -0.04
CA GLY A 151 -5.48 30.79 1.37
C GLY A 151 -6.74 30.51 2.19
N MET A 152 -7.77 29.88 1.61
CA MET A 152 -9.01 29.56 2.32
C MET A 152 -8.81 28.37 3.26
N ILE A 153 -9.42 28.43 4.44
CA ILE A 153 -9.44 27.30 5.37
C ILE A 153 -10.45 26.27 4.87
N VAL A 154 -9.97 25.05 4.67
CA VAL A 154 -10.79 23.90 4.29
C VAL A 154 -11.08 23.08 5.53
N THR A 155 -12.38 22.97 5.85
CA THR A 155 -12.92 22.10 6.90
C THR A 155 -13.61 20.88 6.29
N GLY A 156 -13.83 19.87 7.11
CA GLY A 156 -14.43 18.62 6.64
C GLY A 156 -14.37 17.52 7.68
N LYS A 157 -14.71 16.31 7.22
CA LYS A 157 -14.73 15.10 8.05
C LYS A 157 -13.56 14.19 7.73
N VAL A 158 -12.90 13.67 8.77
CA VAL A 158 -11.93 12.59 8.63
C VAL A 158 -12.70 11.27 8.50
N GLU A 159 -12.59 10.64 7.34
CA GLU A 159 -13.23 9.36 7.05
C GLU A 159 -12.38 8.18 7.45
N ARG A 160 -11.06 8.36 7.51
CA ARG A 160 -10.11 7.35 7.94
C ARG A 160 -8.86 8.04 8.45
N LEU A 161 -8.34 7.59 9.58
CA LEU A 161 -7.06 8.04 10.14
C LEU A 161 -6.12 6.84 10.27
N SER A 162 -4.89 6.96 9.81
CA SER A 162 -3.83 5.94 9.95
C SER A 162 -2.53 6.58 10.47
N MET A 163 -1.50 5.75 10.67
CA MET A 163 -0.17 6.23 11.09
C MET A 163 0.57 7.06 10.02
N THR A 164 0.24 6.85 8.75
CA THR A 164 0.99 7.39 7.60
C THR A 164 0.16 8.35 6.77
N GLY A 165 -1.13 8.49 7.05
CA GLY A 165 -1.99 9.41 6.34
C GLY A 165 -3.44 9.40 6.84
N LEU A 166 -4.29 10.13 6.13
CA LEU A 166 -5.72 10.18 6.39
C LEU A 166 -6.54 10.38 5.11
N ARG A 167 -7.79 9.95 5.17
CA ARG A 167 -8.80 10.24 4.15
C ARG A 167 -9.71 11.34 4.69
N PHE A 168 -9.77 12.46 3.97
CA PHE A 168 -10.51 13.64 4.37
C PHE A 168 -11.56 14.00 3.33
N ARG A 169 -12.79 14.20 3.77
CA ARG A 169 -13.88 14.69 2.94
C ARG A 169 -14.13 16.16 3.27
N PRO A 170 -13.81 17.11 2.37
CA PRO A 170 -14.14 18.52 2.56
C PRO A 170 -15.66 18.74 2.66
N ASP A 171 -16.08 19.72 3.46
CA ASP A 171 -17.48 20.14 3.52
C ASP A 171 -17.93 20.76 2.17
N VAL A 172 -17.00 21.43 1.49
CA VAL A 172 -17.20 22.08 0.18
C VAL A 172 -16.18 21.54 -0.82
N PRO A 173 -16.48 20.44 -1.55
CA PRO A 173 -15.54 19.80 -2.47
C PRO A 173 -15.01 20.71 -3.59
N SER A 174 -15.80 21.69 -4.03
CA SER A 174 -15.37 22.66 -5.03
C SER A 174 -14.20 23.54 -4.54
N GLY A 175 -14.04 23.73 -3.23
CA GLY A 175 -12.94 24.50 -2.64
C GLY A 175 -11.58 23.80 -2.70
N THR A 176 -11.55 22.54 -3.09
CA THR A 176 -10.31 21.74 -3.25
C THR A 176 -10.14 21.23 -4.68
N ALA A 177 -11.02 21.56 -5.63
CA ALA A 177 -11.01 21.00 -6.98
C ALA A 177 -9.74 21.32 -7.78
N GLU A 178 -9.06 22.42 -7.45
CA GLU A 178 -7.84 22.88 -8.11
C GLU A 178 -6.57 22.20 -7.60
N LEU A 179 -6.65 21.43 -6.50
CA LEU A 179 -5.48 20.80 -5.90
C LEU A 179 -5.10 19.52 -6.67
N GLU A 180 -3.85 19.40 -7.09
CA GLU A 180 -3.38 18.23 -7.83
C GLU A 180 -2.71 17.18 -6.94
N SER A 181 -2.69 15.94 -7.44
CA SER A 181 -1.90 14.87 -6.83
C SER A 181 -0.42 15.22 -6.86
N GLY A 182 0.25 15.09 -5.71
CA GLY A 182 1.66 15.42 -5.52
C GLY A 182 1.88 16.73 -4.77
N GLU A 183 0.88 17.60 -4.67
CA GLU A 183 0.97 18.87 -3.94
C GLU A 183 1.16 18.67 -2.43
N ILE A 184 1.87 19.62 -1.82
CA ILE A 184 2.18 19.61 -0.40
C ILE A 184 1.34 20.65 0.33
N LEU A 185 0.58 20.18 1.31
CA LEU A 185 -0.18 21.00 2.25
C LEU A 185 0.72 21.29 3.46
N GLU A 186 1.31 22.47 3.46
CA GLU A 186 2.24 22.92 4.52
C GLU A 186 1.50 23.30 5.82
N GLN A 187 0.26 23.80 5.72
CA GLN A 187 -0.50 24.33 6.84
C GLN A 187 -1.69 23.43 7.20
N CYS A 188 -1.41 22.24 7.74
CA CYS A 188 -2.45 21.34 8.26
C CYS A 188 -2.46 21.31 9.79
N SER A 189 -3.66 21.25 10.36
CA SER A 189 -3.88 21.04 11.79
C SER A 189 -4.71 19.77 12.00
N LEU A 190 -4.14 18.82 12.73
CA LEU A 190 -4.79 17.58 13.12
C LEU A 190 -5.01 17.60 14.63
N LYS A 191 -6.27 17.49 15.04
CA LYS A 191 -6.69 17.28 16.42
C LYS A 191 -7.01 15.80 16.61
N VAL A 192 -6.42 15.19 17.63
CA VAL A 192 -6.75 13.84 18.10
C VAL A 192 -6.96 13.90 19.62
N ASP A 193 -8.14 13.53 20.07
CA ASP A 193 -8.66 13.72 21.44
C ASP A 193 -8.49 15.16 21.93
N LYS A 194 -7.51 15.40 22.80
CA LYS A 194 -7.20 16.73 23.38
C LYS A 194 -5.94 17.36 22.79
N ALA A 195 -5.21 16.65 21.94
CA ALA A 195 -3.96 17.12 21.36
C ALA A 195 -4.19 17.73 19.98
N ILE A 196 -3.66 18.93 19.77
CA ILE A 196 -3.63 19.61 18.46
C ILE A 196 -2.19 19.59 17.96
N MET A 197 -2.01 19.23 16.69
CA MET A 197 -0.70 19.02 16.09
C MET A 197 -0.66 19.65 14.69
N HIS A 198 0.48 20.23 14.37
CA HIS A 198 0.75 20.72 13.02
C HIS A 198 1.44 19.61 12.23
N VAL A 199 0.82 19.20 11.14
CA VAL A 199 1.33 18.14 10.25
C VAL A 199 1.41 18.69 8.84
N ARG A 200 2.36 18.16 8.07
CA ARG A 200 2.42 18.41 6.63
C ARG A 200 1.87 17.20 5.92
N CYS A 201 1.10 17.43 4.86
CA CYS A 201 0.50 16.34 4.11
C CYS A 201 0.81 16.46 2.63
N GLN A 202 0.99 15.34 1.94
CA GLN A 202 1.03 15.29 0.48
C GLN A 202 -0.29 14.75 -0.05
N ILE A 203 -0.83 15.39 -1.09
CA ILE A 203 -2.04 14.91 -1.76
C ILE A 203 -1.68 13.71 -2.64
N ARG A 204 -2.26 12.54 -2.37
CA ARG A 204 -2.10 11.34 -3.20
C ARG A 204 -3.18 11.21 -4.24
N LYS A 205 -4.38 11.65 -3.91
CA LYS A 205 -5.53 11.61 -4.79
C LYS A 205 -6.51 12.69 -4.37
N ASN A 206 -7.01 13.43 -5.35
CA ASN A 206 -8.08 14.38 -5.19
C ASN A 206 -9.28 13.94 -6.03
N ALA A 207 -10.39 13.62 -5.37
CA ALA A 207 -11.66 13.24 -5.98
C ALA A 207 -12.79 13.77 -5.08
N ASN A 208 -13.74 12.94 -4.66
CA ASN A 208 -14.75 13.33 -3.67
C ASN A 208 -14.21 13.42 -2.23
N SER A 209 -13.13 12.70 -1.95
CA SER A 209 -12.35 12.77 -0.71
C SER A 209 -10.88 12.90 -1.09
N LEU A 210 -10.13 13.66 -0.30
CA LEU A 210 -8.68 13.76 -0.41
C LEU A 210 -8.04 12.58 0.31
N LEU A 211 -7.15 11.89 -0.40
CA LEU A 211 -6.22 10.94 0.21
C LEU A 211 -4.91 11.68 0.48
N LEU A 212 -4.53 11.75 1.76
CA LEU A 212 -3.41 12.55 2.23
C LEU A 212 -2.38 11.68 2.95
N ASP A 213 -1.10 11.80 2.58
CA ASP A 213 0.01 11.13 3.27
C ASP A 213 0.73 12.12 4.18
N PHE A 214 1.06 11.72 5.41
CA PHE A 214 1.83 12.55 6.32
C PHE A 214 3.30 12.66 5.89
N LEU A 215 3.80 13.88 5.78
CA LEU A 215 5.20 14.18 5.51
C LEU A 215 5.91 14.53 6.81
N ASN A 216 6.73 13.60 7.32
CA ASN A 216 7.49 13.75 8.55
C ASN A 216 6.63 14.28 9.72
N PRO A 217 5.59 13.53 10.17
CA PRO A 217 4.61 13.99 11.16
C PRO A 217 5.21 14.36 12.54
N GLY A 218 6.47 14.00 12.79
CA GLY A 218 7.18 14.25 14.05
C GLY A 218 6.81 13.24 15.13
N GLU A 219 7.73 12.98 16.08
CA GLU A 219 7.59 11.94 17.10
C GLU A 219 6.32 12.11 17.96
N ARG A 220 5.95 13.36 18.26
CA ARG A 220 4.74 13.67 19.03
C ARG A 220 3.47 13.24 18.30
N ALA A 221 3.38 13.48 16.99
CA ALA A 221 2.19 13.10 16.25
C ALA A 221 2.08 11.60 16.07
N VAL A 222 3.22 10.94 15.79
CA VAL A 222 3.30 9.48 15.73
C VAL A 222 2.81 8.86 17.05
N SER A 223 3.26 9.36 18.20
CA SER A 223 2.88 8.84 19.52
C SER A 223 1.40 9.04 19.86
N VAL A 224 0.83 10.20 19.53
CA VAL A 224 -0.59 10.50 19.78
C VAL A 224 -1.49 9.64 18.88
N ILE A 225 -1.16 9.54 17.58
CA ILE A 225 -1.93 8.76 16.62
C ILE A 225 -1.86 7.27 16.96
N SER A 226 -0.68 6.74 17.31
CA SER A 226 -0.53 5.34 17.70
C SER A 226 -1.31 5.00 18.97
N SER A 227 -1.28 5.88 19.98
CA SER A 227 -2.03 5.71 21.23
C SER A 227 -3.54 5.73 20.98
N PHE A 228 -4.01 6.61 20.09
CA PHE A 228 -5.42 6.69 19.72
C PHE A 228 -5.91 5.44 18.99
N ILE A 229 -5.15 4.99 17.99
CA ILE A 229 -5.49 3.80 17.19
C ILE A 229 -5.43 2.54 18.06
N GLY A 230 -4.39 2.40 18.89
CA GLY A 230 -4.24 1.26 19.80
C GLY A 230 -5.23 1.24 20.97
N GLY A 231 -5.83 2.38 21.31
CA GLY A 231 -6.87 2.48 22.35
C GLY A 231 -8.30 2.20 21.86
N ILE A 232 -8.49 2.01 20.56
CA ILE A 232 -9.79 1.70 19.93
C ILE A 232 -9.90 0.23 19.51
N ALA A 233 -8.78 -0.48 19.38
CA ALA A 233 -8.70 -1.93 19.14
C ALA A 233 -9.01 -2.75 20.40
#